data_AF-A0AAD0YF76-F1
#
_entry.id   AF-A0AAD0YF76-F1
#
_cell.length_a   1.000
_cell.length_b   1.000
_cell.length_c   1.000
_cell.angle_alpha   90.00
_cell.angle_beta   90.00
_cell.angle_gamma   90.00
#
_symmetry.space_group_name_H-M   'P 1'
#
loop_
_entity.id
_entity.type
_entity.pdbx_description
1 polymer ?
#
loop_
_entity_poly.entity_id
_entity_poly.type
_entity_poly.pdbx_seq_one_letter_code
_entity_poly.pdbx_strand_id
1 'polypeptide(L)' 'MSNEEYLNPILVFHRAFAEYAVKDFDYYLAAIVSLSTNTNSYSDGARIVAVYIHLVKMLDAAYLIQQKDNKT' A
#
# COMPACT_ATOMS: atom_id res chain seq x y z
N MET A 1 2.39 9.60 3.43
CA MET A 1 2.80 9.41 4.84
C MET A 1 2.16 10.49 5.70
N SER A 2 1.65 10.14 6.89
CA SER A 2 1.41 11.15 7.94
C SER A 2 2.72 11.55 8.62
N ASN A 3 2.72 12.63 9.40
CA ASN A 3 3.91 13.05 10.16
C ASN A 3 4.41 11.94 11.10
N GLU A 4 3.50 11.22 11.76
CA GLU A 4 3.83 10.09 12.63
C GLU A 4 4.49 8.93 11.86
N GLU A 5 3.94 8.59 10.69
CA GLU A 5 4.49 7.54 9.82
C GLU A 5 5.84 7.94 9.23
N TYR A 6 6.07 9.23 8.98
CA TYR A 6 7.37 9.71 8.52
C TYR A 6 8.45 9.56 9.61
N LEU A 7 8.12 9.89 10.86
CA LEU A 7 9.03 9.73 12.00
C LEU A 7 9.31 8.25 12.29
N ASN A 8 8.27 7.42 12.27
CA ASN A 8 8.35 5.96 12.44
C ASN A 8 7.71 5.22 11.25
N PRO A 9 8.49 4.92 10.18
CA PRO A 9 7.97 4.30 8.95
C PRO A 9 7.37 2.91 9.14
N ILE A 10 7.74 2.18 10.20
CA ILE A 10 7.16 0.85 10.49
C ILE A 10 5.65 0.94 10.74
N LEU A 11 5.15 2.08 11.23
CA LEU A 11 3.72 2.29 11.48
C LEU A 11 2.85 2.16 10.22
N VAL A 12 3.41 2.43 9.04
CA VAL A 12 2.68 2.24 7.77
C VAL A 12 2.25 0.79 7.59
N PHE A 13 3.16 -0.14 7.87
CA PHE A 13 2.90 -1.58 7.76
C PHE A 13 1.87 -2.01 8.80
N HIS A 14 2.02 -1.58 10.06
CA HIS A 14 1.06 -1.90 11.11
C HIS A 14 -0.36 -1.43 10.79
N ARG A 15 -0.53 -0.21 10.30
CA ARG A 15 -1.84 0.34 9.95
C ARG A 15 -2.48 -0.40 8.78
N ALA A 16 -1.70 -0.67 7.74
CA ALA A 16 -2.21 -1.40 6.59
C ALA A 16 -2.62 -2.83 6.95
N PHE A 17 -1.79 -3.56 7.70
CA PHE A 17 -2.09 -4.95 8.09
C PHE A 17 -3.10 -5.07 9.22
N ALA A 18 -3.52 -3.97 9.84
CA ALA A 18 -4.70 -3.96 10.72
C ALA A 18 -6.01 -4.06 9.93
N GLU A 19 -6.00 -3.66 8.66
CA GLU A 19 -7.20 -3.58 7.81
C GLU A 19 -7.18 -4.59 6.64
N TYR A 20 -6.00 -4.94 6.13
CA TYR A 20 -5.84 -5.74 4.91
C TYR A 20 -4.85 -6.89 5.15
N ALA A 21 -5.16 -8.06 4.62
CA ALA A 21 -4.22 -9.18 4.53
C ALA A 21 -3.36 -9.06 3.27
N VAL A 22 -2.18 -9.69 3.25
CA VAL A 22 -1.30 -9.71 2.06
C VAL A 22 -2.05 -10.17 0.79
N LYS A 23 -2.88 -11.21 0.90
CA LYS A 23 -3.71 -11.71 -0.22
C LYS A 23 -4.67 -10.67 -0.80
N ASP A 24 -5.07 -9.68 -0.01
CA ASP A 24 -5.96 -8.61 -0.47
C ASP A 24 -5.20 -7.70 -1.43
N PHE A 25 -3.92 -7.39 -1.15
CA PHE A 25 -3.06 -6.66 -2.07
C PHE A 25 -2.92 -7.39 -3.41
N ASP A 26 -2.70 -8.71 -3.39
CA ASP A 26 -2.60 -9.51 -4.62
C ASP A 26 -3.91 -9.47 -5.43
N TYR A 27 -5.05 -9.66 -4.75
CA TYR A 27 -6.38 -9.62 -5.38
C TYR A 27 -6.68 -8.25 -6.00
N TYR A 28 -6.50 -7.17 -5.24
CA TYR A 28 -6.86 -5.83 -5.72
C TYR A 28 -5.86 -5.31 -6.76
N LEU A 29 -4.58 -5.69 -6.72
CA LEU A 29 -3.63 -5.40 -7.80
C LEU A 29 -4.02 -6.12 -9.10
N ALA A 30 -4.40 -7.39 -9.01
CA ALA A 30 -4.94 -8.13 -10.16
C ALA A 30 -6.22 -7.47 -10.70
N ALA A 31 -7.10 -6.99 -9.81
CA ALA A 31 -8.30 -6.25 -10.20
C ALA A 31 -7.97 -4.92 -10.91
N ILE A 32 -6.97 -4.15 -10.44
CA ILE A 32 -6.49 -2.93 -11.12
C ILE A 32 -6.00 -3.23 -12.54
N VAL A 33 -5.16 -4.26 -12.68
CA VAL A 33 -4.61 -4.67 -13.98
C VAL A 33 -5.70 -5.22 -14.90
N SER A 34 -6.66 -5.96 -14.35
CA SER A 34 -7.81 -6.44 -15.10
C SER A 34 -8.72 -5.27 -15.56
N LEU A 35 -8.86 -4.22 -14.76
CA LEU A 35 -9.65 -3.04 -15.10
C LEU A 35 -8.98 -2.17 -16.17
N SER A 36 -7.66 -2.04 -16.14
CA SER A 36 -6.93 -1.32 -17.19
C SER A 36 -6.99 -2.04 -18.54
N THR A 37 -7.33 -3.33 -18.54
CA THR A 37 -7.45 -4.17 -19.75
C THR A 37 -8.90 -4.47 -20.15
N ASN A 38 -9.89 -4.22 -19.28
CA ASN A 38 -11.30 -4.56 -19.51
C ASN A 38 -12.24 -3.53 -18.86
N THR A 39 -13.07 -2.84 -19.66
CA THR A 39 -13.77 -1.60 -19.26
C THR A 39 -15.04 -1.78 -18.41
N ASN A 40 -15.34 -2.96 -17.84
CA ASN A 40 -16.71 -3.31 -17.44
C ASN A 40 -16.95 -3.67 -15.94
N SER A 41 -16.03 -3.47 -14.99
CA SER A 41 -16.24 -3.88 -13.59
C SER A 41 -16.02 -2.78 -12.53
N TYR A 42 -17.07 -2.03 -12.17
CA TYR A 42 -16.96 -0.83 -11.33
C TYR A 42 -17.26 -1.03 -9.82
N SER A 43 -17.40 -2.25 -9.29
CA SER A 43 -17.98 -2.42 -7.94
C SER A 43 -17.03 -2.22 -6.74
N ASP A 44 -15.70 -2.25 -6.92
CA ASP A 44 -14.74 -2.24 -5.78
C ASP A 44 -13.74 -1.07 -5.79
N GLY A 45 -13.98 -0.02 -6.59
CA GLY A 45 -13.01 1.06 -6.84
C GLY A 45 -12.42 1.72 -5.58
N ALA A 46 -13.22 1.95 -4.53
CA ALA A 46 -12.73 2.59 -3.31
C ALA A 46 -11.74 1.71 -2.52
N ARG A 47 -11.99 0.39 -2.43
CA ARG A 47 -11.08 -0.55 -1.76
C ARG A 47 -9.79 -0.74 -2.55
N ILE A 48 -9.93 -0.81 -3.87
CA ILE A 48 -8.80 -0.85 -4.81
C ILE A 48 -7.88 0.37 -4.61
N VAL A 49 -8.45 1.58 -4.59
CA VAL A 49 -7.69 2.83 -4.39
C VAL A 49 -7.04 2.86 -3.00
N ALA A 50 -7.74 2.44 -1.95
CA ALA A 50 -7.18 2.40 -0.60
C ALA A 50 -5.97 1.46 -0.50
N VAL A 51 -6.07 0.25 -1.05
CA VAL A 51 -4.99 -0.74 -1.07
C VAL A 51 -3.79 -0.25 -1.88
N TYR A 52 -4.04 0.41 -3.02
CA TYR A 52 -2.97 1.05 -3.81
C TYR A 52 -2.26 2.15 -3.01
N ILE A 53 -2.99 3.01 -2.30
CA ILE A 53 -2.40 4.07 -1.45
C ILE A 53 -1.55 3.45 -0.34
N HIS A 54 -2.04 2.39 0.32
CA HIS A 54 -1.27 1.69 1.35
C HIS A 54 0.03 1.10 0.78
N LEU A 55 -0.02 0.50 -0.41
CA LEU A 55 1.16 -0.05 -1.06
C LEU A 55 2.21 1.03 -1.36
N VAL A 56 1.81 2.17 -1.93
CA VAL A 56 2.72 3.28 -2.21
C VAL A 56 3.38 3.78 -0.91
N LYS A 57 2.59 3.97 0.15
CA LYS A 57 3.14 4.37 1.46
C LYS A 57 4.12 3.33 2.02
N MET A 58 3.87 2.03 1.83
CA MET A 58 4.79 0.98 2.28
C MET A 58 6.12 1.02 1.52
N LEU A 59 6.11 1.29 0.21
CA LEU A 59 7.33 1.44 -0.58
C LEU A 59 8.17 2.64 -0.10
N ASP A 60 7.52 3.78 0.13
CA ASP A 60 8.17 4.95 0.73
C ASP A 60 8.77 4.62 2.11
N ALA A 61 8.03 3.86 2.92
CA ALA A 61 8.48 3.45 4.25
C ALA A 61 9.69 2.54 4.21
N ALA A 62 9.68 1.54 3.31
CA ALA A 62 10.80 0.64 3.10
C ALA A 62 12.06 1.40 2.69
N TYR A 63 11.93 2.39 1.80
CA TYR A 63 13.04 3.26 1.40
C TYR A 63 13.58 4.10 2.58
N LEU A 64 12.71 4.68 3.41
CA LEU A 64 13.14 5.44 4.59
C LEU A 64 13.83 4.56 5.65
N ILE A 65 13.36 3.32 5.86
CA ILE A 65 14.00 2.36 6.77
C ILE A 65 15.40 2.01 6.24
N GLN A 66 15.49 1.63 4.97
CA GLN A 66 16.77 1.30 4.33
C GLN A 66 17.76 2.47 4.39
N GLN A 67 17.31 3.71 4.17
CA GLN A 67 18.18 4.89 4.27
C GLN A 67 18.68 5.15 5.70
N LYS A 68 17.89 4.82 6.73
CA LYS A 68 18.33 4.95 8.13
C LYS A 68 19.39 3.89 8.43
N ASP A 69 19.17 2.65 8.02
CA ASP A 69 20.12 1.55 8.24
C ASP A 69 21.46 1.83 7.54
N ASN A 70 21.44 2.35 6.32
CA ASN A 70 22.65 2.70 5.57
C ASN A 70 23.45 3.91 6.13
N LYS A 71 22.89 4.65 7.09
CA LYS A 71 23.55 5.79 7.76
C LYS A 71 24.19 5.40 9.10
N THR A 72 24.05 4.15 9.52
CA THR A 72 24.55 3.60 10.80
C THR A 72 25.69 2.64 10.54
#